data_AF-S3YKX9-F1
#
_entry.id   AF-S3YKX9-F1
#
_cell.length_a   1.000
_cell.length_b   1.000
_cell.length_c   1.000
_cell.angle_alpha   90.00
_cell.angle_beta   90.00
_cell.angle_gamma   90.00
#
_symmetry.space_group_name_H-M   'P 1'
#
loop_
_entity.id
_entity.type
_entity.pdbx_description
1 polymer ?
#
loop_
_entity_poly.entity_id
_entity_poly.type
_entity_poly.pdbx_seq_one_letter_code
_entity_poly.pdbx_strand_id
1 'polypeptide(L)'
;MQKLSIADAASKLGISKEAIYNRIRRNTIKSFEENGVKYVILDEKQAPVREKVQKNSDFIEYLKSEIEYLKLKNRALQEDKEKLFREKEELLISTKDEIKSIYKERDEKLKYFLTLLEKPFLSKEPIDVEASTEAIEFKKEIIKESLAQTKAKDELKVEDKNKEEKSKTWVSLREFLDAQNMKKKERKELKKYLVDNAYENENIKIEAGMLYINLNFDINSIQR
;
A
#
# COMPACT_ATOMS: atom_id res chain seq x y z
N MET A 1 -54.59 -31.41 -29.68
CA MET A 1 -53.27 -32.08 -29.63
C MET A 1 -52.84 -32.40 -31.04
N GLN A 2 -51.96 -31.58 -31.62
CA GLN A 2 -51.45 -31.84 -32.97
C GLN A 2 -50.09 -32.51 -32.85
N LYS A 3 -49.94 -33.70 -33.45
CA LYS A 3 -48.64 -34.38 -33.60
C LYS A 3 -47.98 -33.80 -34.86
N LEU A 4 -46.85 -33.12 -34.71
CA LEU A 4 -46.07 -32.64 -35.84
C LEU A 4 -44.69 -33.29 -35.84
N SER A 5 -44.15 -33.55 -37.03
CA SER A 5 -42.72 -33.83 -37.16
C SER A 5 -41.91 -32.62 -36.66
N ILE A 6 -40.67 -32.83 -36.23
CA ILE A 6 -39.78 -31.75 -35.80
C ILE A 6 -39.62 -30.69 -36.91
N ALA A 7 -39.62 -31.10 -38.17
CA ALA A 7 -39.54 -30.18 -39.31
C ALA A 7 -40.81 -29.33 -39.47
N ASP A 8 -41.99 -29.94 -39.35
CA ASP A 8 -43.26 -29.23 -39.47
C ASP A 8 -43.51 -28.33 -38.26
N ALA A 9 -43.10 -28.77 -37.07
CA ALA A 9 -43.13 -27.98 -35.84
C ALA A 9 -42.19 -26.76 -35.94
N ALA A 10 -41.02 -26.92 -36.57
CA ALA A 10 -40.07 -25.84 -36.82
C ALA A 10 -40.68 -24.76 -37.72
N SER A 11 -41.30 -25.19 -38.82
CA SER A 11 -41.99 -24.29 -39.75
C SER A 11 -43.22 -23.61 -39.10
N LYS A 12 -44.04 -24.34 -38.33
CA LYS A 12 -45.24 -23.78 -37.68
C LYS A 12 -44.90 -22.78 -36.58
N LEU A 13 -43.80 -22.97 -35.87
CA LEU A 13 -43.37 -22.08 -34.79
C LEU A 13 -42.39 -20.98 -35.23
N GLY A 14 -41.88 -21.04 -36.46
CA GLY A 14 -40.88 -20.09 -36.98
C GLY A 14 -39.52 -20.18 -36.29
N ILE A 15 -39.08 -21.38 -35.90
CA ILE A 15 -37.85 -21.61 -35.12
C ILE A 15 -37.02 -22.71 -35.80
N SER A 16 -35.71 -22.75 -35.57
CA SER A 16 -34.84 -23.78 -36.15
C SER A 16 -35.14 -25.18 -35.60
N LYS A 17 -34.86 -26.22 -36.40
CA LYS A 17 -34.94 -27.63 -35.97
C LYS A 17 -34.13 -27.87 -34.69
N GLU A 18 -32.97 -27.23 -34.59
CA GLU A 18 -32.08 -27.29 -33.43
C GLU A 18 -32.67 -26.63 -32.18
N ALA A 19 -33.40 -25.53 -32.32
CA ALA A 19 -34.09 -24.91 -31.20
C ALA A 19 -35.19 -25.82 -30.65
N ILE A 20 -35.86 -26.60 -31.50
CA ILE A 20 -36.82 -27.61 -31.06
C ILE A 20 -36.12 -28.76 -30.34
N TYR A 21 -35.01 -29.29 -30.86
CA TYR A 21 -34.20 -30.29 -30.15
C TYR A 21 -33.75 -29.78 -28.77
N ASN A 22 -33.30 -28.54 -28.68
CA ASN A 22 -32.90 -27.92 -27.41
C ASN A 22 -34.06 -27.75 -26.44
N ARG A 23 -35.26 -27.45 -26.93
CA ARG A 23 -36.49 -27.38 -26.11
C ARG A 23 -36.94 -28.76 -25.63
N ILE A 24 -36.81 -29.79 -26.46
CA ILE A 24 -37.05 -31.19 -26.06
C ILE A 24 -36.02 -31.62 -25.00
N ARG A 25 -34.73 -31.31 -25.22
CA ARG A 25 -33.64 -31.61 -24.26
C ARG A 25 -33.85 -30.91 -22.91
N ARG A 26 -34.44 -29.71 -22.91
CA ARG A 26 -34.79 -28.94 -21.71
C ARG A 26 -36.16 -29.33 -21.13
N ASN A 27 -36.83 -30.36 -21.66
CA ASN A 27 -38.16 -30.82 -21.26
C ASN A 27 -39.27 -29.74 -21.33
N THR A 28 -39.07 -28.66 -22.09
CA THR A 28 -40.09 -27.59 -22.24
C THR A 28 -41.16 -27.95 -23.26
N ILE A 29 -40.89 -28.95 -24.11
CA ILE A 29 -41.80 -29.46 -25.14
C ILE A 29 -41.82 -30.98 -25.02
N LYS A 30 -43.01 -31.58 -25.02
CA LYS A 30 -43.17 -33.05 -24.97
C LYS A 30 -42.91 -33.65 -26.35
N SER A 31 -42.05 -34.65 -26.42
CA SER A 31 -41.80 -35.44 -27.62
C SER A 31 -42.27 -36.88 -27.44
N PHE A 32 -42.73 -37.49 -28.53
CA PHE A 32 -43.08 -38.91 -28.63
C PHE A 32 -42.30 -39.54 -29.78
N GLU A 33 -41.81 -40.77 -29.63
CA GLU A 33 -41.05 -41.48 -30.66
C GLU A 33 -41.89 -42.65 -31.17
N GLU A 34 -42.20 -42.64 -32.47
CA GLU A 34 -42.96 -43.70 -33.13
C GLU A 34 -42.14 -44.15 -34.35
N ASN A 35 -41.80 -45.44 -34.42
CA ASN A 35 -41.01 -46.04 -35.52
C ASN A 35 -39.67 -45.32 -35.82
N GLY A 36 -38.97 -44.85 -34.79
CA GLY A 36 -37.65 -44.19 -34.94
C GLY A 36 -37.71 -42.72 -35.41
N VAL A 37 -38.90 -42.14 -35.55
CA VAL A 37 -39.09 -40.72 -35.86
C VAL A 37 -39.65 -40.01 -34.64
N LYS A 38 -39.00 -38.92 -34.22
CA LYS A 38 -39.43 -38.09 -33.08
C LYS A 38 -40.47 -37.06 -33.51
N TYR A 39 -41.64 -37.12 -32.88
CA TYR A 39 -42.75 -36.21 -33.05
C TYR A 39 -42.87 -35.27 -31.85
N VAL A 40 -43.31 -34.04 -32.11
CA VAL A 40 -43.51 -33.00 -31.12
C VAL A 40 -45.01 -32.81 -30.89
N ILE A 41 -45.42 -32.83 -29.62
CA ILE A 41 -46.80 -32.55 -29.22
C ILE A 41 -46.88 -31.06 -28.89
N LEU A 42 -47.57 -30.30 -29.74
CA LEU A 42 -47.86 -28.89 -29.49
C LEU A 42 -49.27 -28.77 -28.91
N ASP A 43 -49.34 -28.30 -27.66
CA ASP A 43 -50.57 -27.76 -27.09
C ASP A 43 -50.62 -26.26 -27.42
N GLU A 44 -51.63 -25.83 -28.19
CA GLU A 44 -51.79 -24.45 -28.68
C GLU A 44 -52.00 -23.39 -27.56
N LYS A 45 -51.84 -23.77 -26.28
CA LYS A 45 -52.10 -22.93 -25.10
C LYS A 45 -50.93 -22.84 -24.12
N GLN A 46 -49.70 -22.72 -24.60
CA GLN A 46 -48.59 -22.29 -23.73
C GLN A 46 -48.04 -20.95 -24.22
N ALA A 47 -48.80 -19.88 -23.94
CA ALA A 47 -48.18 -18.58 -23.79
C ALA A 47 -47.15 -18.68 -22.65
N PRO A 48 -45.91 -18.23 -22.85
CA PRO A 48 -44.88 -18.39 -21.83
C PRO A 48 -45.23 -17.51 -20.63
N VAL A 49 -45.52 -18.15 -19.50
CA VAL A 49 -45.56 -17.49 -18.20
C VAL A 49 -44.14 -16.99 -17.90
N ARG A 50 -43.89 -15.72 -18.21
CA ARG A 50 -42.67 -15.00 -17.84
C ARG A 50 -42.71 -14.71 -16.35
N GLU A 51 -42.36 -15.69 -15.53
CA GLU A 51 -42.20 -15.45 -14.11
C GLU A 51 -40.79 -14.90 -13.78
N LYS A 52 -40.81 -13.67 -13.23
CA LYS A 52 -39.80 -12.99 -12.39
C LYS A 52 -38.57 -12.38 -13.07
N VAL A 53 -38.76 -11.16 -13.59
CA VAL A 53 -37.68 -10.21 -13.95
C VAL A 53 -37.30 -9.29 -12.77
N GLN A 54 -38.13 -9.20 -11.71
CA GLN A 54 -37.96 -8.22 -10.63
C GLN A 54 -36.66 -8.35 -9.80
N LYS A 55 -36.12 -9.57 -9.59
CA LYS A 55 -34.92 -9.75 -8.75
C LYS A 55 -33.63 -9.21 -9.38
N ASN A 56 -33.61 -9.01 -10.70
CA ASN A 56 -32.44 -8.52 -11.40
C ASN A 56 -32.30 -7.00 -11.29
N SER A 57 -33.37 -6.22 -11.07
CA SER A 57 -33.26 -4.76 -10.97
C SER A 57 -32.44 -4.33 -9.76
N ASP A 58 -32.72 -4.91 -8.60
CA ASP A 58 -32.11 -4.48 -7.33
C ASP A 58 -30.61 -4.82 -7.29
N PHE A 59 -30.25 -5.98 -7.86
CA PHE A 59 -28.85 -6.37 -8.01
C PHE A 59 -28.11 -5.48 -9.02
N ILE A 60 -28.75 -5.11 -10.13
CA ILE A 60 -28.19 -4.18 -11.11
C ILE A 60 -27.98 -2.79 -10.49
N GLU A 61 -28.91 -2.34 -9.64
CA GLU A 61 -28.81 -1.05 -8.94
C GLU A 61 -27.69 -1.05 -7.91
N TYR A 62 -27.52 -2.13 -7.14
CA TYR A 62 -26.37 -2.33 -6.26
C TYR A 62 -25.04 -2.35 -7.02
N LEU A 63 -24.97 -3.03 -8.16
CA LEU A 63 -23.75 -3.02 -8.98
C LEU A 63 -23.43 -1.63 -9.52
N LYS A 64 -24.45 -0.84 -9.87
CA LYS A 64 -24.25 0.54 -10.32
C LYS A 64 -23.71 1.42 -9.20
N SER A 65 -24.27 1.32 -7.99
CA SER A 65 -23.81 2.11 -6.84
C SER A 65 -22.38 1.71 -6.43
N GLU A 66 -22.05 0.42 -6.48
CA GLU A 66 -20.68 -0.05 -6.20
C GLU A 66 -19.70 0.46 -7.26
N ILE A 67 -20.06 0.44 -8.54
CA ILE A 67 -19.23 1.01 -9.61
C ILE A 67 -19.02 2.52 -9.40
N GLU A 68 -20.06 3.24 -8.98
CA GLU A 68 -19.98 4.66 -8.71
C GLU A 68 -19.07 4.96 -7.51
N TYR A 69 -19.20 4.20 -6.42
CA TYR A 69 -18.31 4.26 -5.27
C TYR A 69 -16.86 4.00 -5.65
N LEU A 70 -16.59 2.95 -6.43
CA LEU A 70 -15.24 2.60 -6.89
C LEU A 70 -14.65 3.65 -7.82
N LYS A 71 -15.46 4.29 -8.66
CA LYS A 71 -15.01 5.43 -9.49
C LYS A 71 -14.64 6.63 -8.64
N LEU A 72 -15.46 6.96 -7.63
CA LEU A 72 -15.21 8.08 -6.74
C LEU A 72 -13.94 7.84 -5.89
N LYS A 73 -13.77 6.62 -5.39
CA LYS A 73 -12.55 6.21 -4.68
C LYS A 73 -11.31 6.26 -5.56
N ASN A 74 -11.39 5.79 -6.81
CA ASN A 74 -10.28 5.88 -7.75
C ASN A 74 -9.91 7.35 -8.05
N ARG A 75 -10.91 8.21 -8.22
CA ARG A 75 -10.70 9.64 -8.43
C ARG A 75 -9.98 10.28 -7.23
N ALA A 76 -10.45 10.02 -6.01
CA ALA A 76 -9.80 10.51 -4.80
C ALA A 76 -8.35 10.03 -4.70
N LEU A 77 -8.09 8.74 -4.97
CA LEU A 77 -6.73 8.19 -4.98
C LEU A 77 -5.84 8.82 -6.06
N GLN A 78 -6.38 9.15 -7.22
CA GLN A 78 -5.65 9.87 -8.27
C GLN A 78 -5.33 11.30 -7.85
N GLU A 79 -6.27 12.01 -7.23
CA GLU A 79 -6.06 13.36 -6.70
C GLU A 79 -4.99 13.35 -5.59
N ASP A 80 -5.04 12.39 -4.66
CA ASP A 80 -4.03 12.26 -3.60
C ASP A 80 -2.66 11.89 -4.15
N LYS A 81 -2.61 11.02 -5.17
CA LYS A 81 -1.38 10.72 -5.90
C LYS A 81 -0.81 11.99 -6.52
N GLU A 82 -1.61 12.78 -7.23
CA GLU A 82 -1.17 14.03 -7.85
C GLU A 82 -0.65 15.03 -6.82
N LYS A 83 -1.33 15.19 -5.68
CA LYS A 83 -0.87 16.04 -4.57
C LYS A 83 0.50 15.59 -4.05
N LEU A 84 0.64 14.30 -3.73
CA LEU A 84 1.91 13.72 -3.26
C LEU A 84 3.06 13.93 -4.26
N PHE A 85 2.76 13.82 -5.57
CA PHE A 85 3.77 14.09 -6.59
C PHE A 85 4.19 15.56 -6.59
N ARG A 86 3.25 16.50 -6.46
CA ARG A 86 3.56 17.94 -6.37
C ARG A 86 4.36 18.28 -5.11
N GLU A 87 3.94 17.78 -3.95
CA GLU A 87 4.66 18.00 -2.68
C GLU A 87 6.08 17.45 -2.74
N LYS A 88 6.27 16.26 -3.34
CA LYS A 88 7.59 15.68 -3.54
C LYS A 88 8.46 16.54 -4.46
N GLU A 89 7.90 17.02 -5.57
CA GLU A 89 8.63 17.88 -6.51
C GLU A 89 9.02 19.21 -5.87
N GLU A 90 8.11 19.82 -5.11
CA GLU A 90 8.36 21.04 -4.35
C GLU A 90 9.47 20.84 -3.31
N LEU A 91 9.43 19.74 -2.55
CA LEU A 91 10.49 19.39 -1.61
C LEU A 91 11.84 19.21 -2.32
N LEU A 92 11.86 18.52 -3.46
CA LEU A 92 13.09 18.33 -4.26
C LEU A 92 13.64 19.67 -4.77
N ILE A 93 12.78 20.59 -5.19
CA ILE A 93 13.19 21.94 -5.61
C ILE A 93 13.73 22.72 -4.42
N SER A 94 13.00 22.73 -3.29
CA SER A 94 13.39 23.43 -2.06
C SER A 94 14.75 22.95 -1.54
N THR A 95 14.95 21.64 -1.44
CA THR A 95 16.24 21.06 -1.01
C THR A 95 17.36 21.37 -1.99
N LYS A 96 17.09 21.36 -3.30
CA LYS A 96 18.08 21.76 -4.30
C LYS A 96 18.48 23.23 -4.15
N ASP A 97 17.51 24.12 -3.92
CA ASP A 97 17.76 25.55 -3.74
C ASP A 97 18.48 25.85 -2.41
N GLU A 98 18.14 25.14 -1.33
CA GLU A 98 18.85 25.20 -0.05
C GLU A 98 20.31 24.74 -0.20
N ILE A 99 20.55 23.62 -0.88
CA ILE A 99 21.92 23.17 -1.14
C ILE A 99 22.69 24.22 -1.93
N LYS A 100 22.05 24.82 -2.95
CA LYS A 100 22.65 25.87 -3.78
C LYS A 100 22.98 27.13 -2.96
N SER A 101 22.09 27.56 -2.05
CA SER A 101 22.36 28.72 -1.18
C SER A 101 23.52 28.43 -0.24
N ILE A 102 23.56 27.26 0.38
CA ILE A 102 24.65 26.84 1.25
C ILE A 102 26.00 26.87 0.52
N TYR A 103 26.08 26.36 -0.71
CA TYR A 103 27.32 26.42 -1.48
C TYR A 103 27.72 27.86 -1.82
N LYS A 104 26.76 28.69 -2.21
CA LYS A 104 27.02 30.11 -2.47
C LYS A 104 27.54 30.85 -1.23
N GLU A 105 26.94 30.62 -0.07
CA GLU A 105 27.40 31.19 1.20
C GLU A 105 28.80 30.71 1.59
N ARG A 106 29.11 29.43 1.36
CA ARG A 106 30.44 28.89 1.59
C ARG A 106 31.48 29.52 0.68
N ASP A 107 31.16 29.68 -0.60
CA ASP A 107 32.05 30.34 -1.57
C ASP A 107 32.29 31.81 -1.21
N GLU A 108 31.25 32.54 -0.76
CA GLU A 108 31.39 33.92 -0.27
C GLU A 108 32.28 33.99 0.97
N LYS A 109 32.10 33.07 1.93
CA LYS A 109 32.97 32.96 3.11
C LYS A 109 34.42 32.66 2.71
N LEU A 110 34.65 31.71 1.80
CA LEU A 110 35.99 31.39 1.30
C LEU A 110 36.62 32.59 0.60
N LYS A 111 35.87 33.30 -0.24
CA LYS A 111 36.33 34.52 -0.90
C LYS A 111 36.71 35.59 0.11
N TYR A 112 35.90 35.78 1.16
CA TYR A 112 36.23 36.68 2.26
C TYR A 112 37.55 36.29 2.94
N PHE A 113 37.72 35.03 3.33
CA PHE A 113 38.97 34.54 3.94
C PHE A 113 40.18 34.71 3.03
N LEU A 114 40.05 34.42 1.73
CA LEU A 114 41.11 34.64 0.75
C LEU A 114 41.48 36.12 0.64
N THR A 115 40.49 37.01 0.57
CA THR A 115 40.72 38.47 0.52
C THR A 115 41.45 38.96 1.79
N LEU A 116 41.14 38.38 2.96
CA LEU A 116 41.84 38.71 4.21
C LEU A 116 43.30 38.25 4.20
N LEU A 117 43.60 37.09 3.61
CA LEU A 117 44.95 36.56 3.49
C LEU A 117 45.76 37.27 2.40
N GLU A 118 45.12 37.68 1.31
CA GLU A 118 45.70 38.46 0.23
C GLU A 118 46.02 39.90 0.66
N LYS A 119 45.35 40.42 1.70
CA LYS A 119 45.69 41.70 2.29
C LYS A 119 47.11 41.58 2.88
N PRO A 120 48.11 42.27 2.32
CA PRO A 120 49.48 42.10 2.78
C PRO A 120 49.59 42.52 4.23
N PHE A 121 50.29 41.73 5.05
CA PHE A 121 50.76 42.09 6.40
C PHE A 121 51.78 43.27 6.38
N LEU A 122 51.62 44.24 5.47
CA LEU A 122 52.50 45.39 5.28
C LEU A 122 51.98 46.65 5.98
N SER A 123 51.58 46.53 7.24
CA SER A 123 51.60 47.66 8.17
C SER A 123 52.45 47.25 9.35
N LYS A 124 53.77 47.44 9.19
CA LYS A 124 54.73 47.53 10.30
C LYS A 124 54.48 48.85 11.04
N GLU A 125 53.35 48.94 11.72
CA GLU A 125 53.24 49.84 12.87
C GLU A 125 53.39 48.98 14.12
N PRO A 126 54.07 49.48 15.17
CA PRO A 126 54.36 48.69 16.36
C PRO A 126 53.05 48.17 16.94
N ILE A 127 52.93 46.85 17.00
CA ILE A 127 51.76 46.16 17.52
C ILE A 127 51.78 46.34 19.04
N ASP A 128 50.84 47.12 19.57
CA ASP A 128 50.49 47.10 20.98
C ASP A 128 50.08 45.66 21.36
N VAL A 129 50.82 45.09 22.29
CA VAL A 129 50.79 43.66 22.64
C VAL A 129 49.42 43.25 23.24
N GLU A 130 48.64 44.22 23.72
CA GLU A 130 47.34 44.03 24.37
C GLU A 130 46.20 43.70 23.38
N ALA A 131 46.22 44.27 22.17
CA ALA A 131 45.23 43.96 21.14
C ALA A 131 45.43 42.54 20.55
N SER A 132 46.66 42.03 20.61
CA SER A 132 46.99 40.69 20.14
C SER A 132 46.43 39.61 21.06
N THR A 133 46.39 39.84 22.38
CA THR A 133 45.82 38.91 23.35
C THR A 133 44.30 38.81 23.24
N GLU A 134 43.60 39.93 23.05
CA GLU A 134 42.15 39.95 22.83
C GLU A 134 41.75 39.29 21.51
N ALA A 135 42.51 39.53 20.42
CA ALA A 135 42.27 38.88 19.14
C ALA A 135 42.53 37.37 19.17
N ILE A 136 43.47 36.90 20.02
CA ILE A 136 43.74 35.48 20.25
C ILE A 136 42.63 34.85 21.11
N GLU A 137 42.10 35.57 22.11
CA GLU A 137 40.96 35.12 22.92
C GLU A 137 39.67 35.05 22.11
N PHE A 138 39.40 36.03 21.25
CA PHE A 138 38.26 36.00 20.34
C PHE A 138 38.37 34.86 19.32
N LYS A 139 39.58 34.58 18.79
CA LYS A 139 39.83 33.39 17.96
C LYS A 139 39.60 32.08 18.73
N LYS A 140 39.99 32.01 20.01
CA LYS A 140 39.74 30.82 20.85
C LYS A 140 38.26 30.62 21.15
N GLU A 141 37.50 31.69 21.35
CA GLU A 141 36.04 31.62 21.50
C GLU A 141 35.34 31.18 20.23
N ILE A 142 35.69 31.72 19.07
CA ILE A 142 35.15 31.29 17.77
C ILE A 142 35.48 29.82 17.47
N ILE A 143 36.70 29.38 17.82
CA ILE A 143 37.10 27.97 17.68
C ILE A 143 36.32 27.08 18.64
N LYS A 144 36.05 27.52 19.88
CA LYS A 144 35.20 26.78 20.82
C LYS A 144 33.74 26.70 20.35
N GLU A 145 33.20 27.78 19.81
CA GLU A 145 31.82 27.85 19.34
C GLU A 145 31.61 27.01 18.07
N SER A 146 32.57 27.04 17.14
CA SER A 146 32.58 26.15 15.97
C SER A 146 32.80 24.68 16.33
N LEU A 147 33.66 24.37 17.33
CA LEU A 147 33.81 23.02 17.88
C LEU A 147 32.56 22.54 18.63
N ALA A 148 31.81 23.45 19.28
CA ALA A 148 30.52 23.14 19.92
C ALA A 148 29.43 22.90 18.88
N GLN A 149 29.44 23.60 17.75
CA GLN A 149 28.52 23.36 16.63
C GLN A 149 28.87 22.08 15.85
N THR A 150 30.15 21.71 15.75
CA THR A 150 30.54 20.41 15.22
C THR A 150 30.25 19.29 16.23
N LYS A 151 30.40 19.51 17.54
CA LYS A 151 29.95 18.54 18.56
C LYS A 151 28.43 18.40 18.64
N ALA A 152 27.64 19.46 18.46
CA ALA A 152 26.19 19.36 18.34
C ALA A 152 25.72 18.63 17.04
N LYS A 153 26.62 18.48 16.05
CA LYS A 153 26.37 17.69 14.83
C LYS A 153 27.04 16.31 14.83
N ASP A 154 28.13 16.11 15.57
CA ASP A 154 28.84 14.83 15.71
C ASP A 154 28.47 14.04 16.98
N GLU A 155 27.79 14.64 17.96
CA GLU A 155 27.10 13.91 19.06
C GLU A 155 25.86 13.15 18.56
N LEU A 156 25.60 13.19 17.25
CA LEU A 156 24.70 12.29 16.54
C LEU A 156 25.47 11.34 15.60
N LYS A 157 26.61 10.79 16.05
CA LYS A 157 27.11 9.46 15.63
C LYS A 157 28.35 9.04 16.44
N VAL A 158 28.23 7.86 17.06
CA VAL A 158 29.29 7.05 17.72
C VAL A 158 29.64 7.56 19.13
N GLU A 159 29.18 6.94 20.23
CA GLU A 159 29.54 5.59 20.68
C GLU A 159 28.41 4.86 21.46
N ASP A 160 28.53 3.54 21.42
CA ASP A 160 27.71 2.51 22.06
C ASP A 160 27.58 2.64 23.60
N LYS A 161 26.34 2.50 24.11
CA LYS A 161 25.89 1.34 24.90
C LYS A 161 24.54 1.60 25.59
N ASN A 162 23.59 0.72 25.27
CA ASN A 162 22.51 0.23 26.14
C ASN A 162 21.42 1.22 26.58
N LYS A 163 20.48 1.51 25.66
CA LYS A 163 19.04 1.46 25.95
C LYS A 163 18.25 1.25 24.66
N GLU A 164 17.27 0.36 24.74
CA GLU A 164 16.62 -0.33 23.64
C GLU A 164 15.76 0.60 22.77
N GLU A 165 16.24 0.89 21.57
CA GLU A 165 15.35 1.15 20.43
C GLU A 165 15.49 -0.02 19.46
N LYS A 166 14.86 -1.14 19.81
CA LYS A 166 14.64 -2.22 18.85
C LYS A 166 13.71 -1.67 17.78
N SER A 167 14.27 -1.41 16.60
CA SER A 167 13.54 -1.11 15.38
C SER A 167 12.32 -2.03 15.29
N LYS A 168 11.13 -1.47 15.05
CA LYS A 168 9.89 -2.23 14.84
C LYS A 168 9.99 -3.03 13.53
N THR A 169 10.74 -4.13 13.55
CA THR A 169 10.87 -5.03 12.41
C THR A 169 9.68 -5.99 12.47
N TRP A 170 8.76 -5.79 11.54
CA TRP A 170 7.61 -6.66 11.35
C TRP A 170 8.04 -7.90 10.58
N VAL A 171 7.72 -9.06 11.11
CA VAL A 171 8.11 -10.35 10.54
C VAL A 171 6.87 -11.21 10.36
N SER A 172 6.84 -12.02 9.31
CA SER A 172 5.70 -12.90 9.06
C SER A 172 5.56 -13.93 10.18
N LEU A 173 4.33 -14.39 10.46
CA LEU A 173 4.09 -15.46 11.45
C LEU A 173 4.95 -16.70 11.21
N ARG A 174 5.25 -17.04 9.95
CA ARG A 174 6.09 -18.19 9.62
C ARG A 174 7.53 -17.95 10.09
N GLU A 175 8.13 -16.84 9.67
CA GLU A 175 9.50 -16.46 10.03
C GLU A 175 9.65 -16.26 11.55
N PHE A 176 8.64 -15.67 12.21
CA PHE A 176 8.62 -15.53 13.66
C PHE A 176 8.64 -16.89 14.37
N LEU A 177 7.80 -17.83 13.93
CA LEU A 177 7.75 -19.17 14.53
C LEU A 177 9.00 -20.01 14.22
N ASP A 178 9.62 -19.80 13.06
CA ASP A 178 10.82 -20.54 12.66
C ASP A 178 12.07 -20.00 13.40
N ALA A 179 12.13 -18.70 13.70
CA ALA A 179 13.18 -18.09 14.53
C ALA A 179 13.16 -18.56 16.00
N GLN A 180 11.99 -18.97 16.50
CA GLN A 180 11.78 -19.33 17.90
C GLN A 180 12.00 -20.82 18.19
N ASN A 181 12.20 -21.65 17.16
CA ASN A 181 12.58 -23.07 17.25
C ASN A 181 11.78 -23.90 18.30
N MET A 182 10.47 -23.67 18.39
CA MET A 182 9.59 -24.25 19.42
C MET A 182 9.01 -25.61 19.05
N LYS A 183 8.54 -26.38 20.05
CA LYS A 183 7.92 -27.70 19.82
C LYS A 183 6.57 -27.54 19.11
N LYS A 184 6.15 -28.55 18.34
CA LYS A 184 4.89 -28.55 17.56
C LYS A 184 3.63 -28.25 18.39
N LYS A 185 3.62 -28.54 19.70
CA LYS A 185 2.50 -28.24 20.62
C LYS A 185 2.43 -26.76 20.96
N GLU A 186 3.53 -26.20 21.44
CA GLU A 186 3.67 -24.77 21.78
C GLU A 186 3.39 -23.88 20.56
N ARG A 187 3.80 -24.32 19.35
CA ARG A 187 3.47 -23.63 18.08
C ARG A 187 1.96 -23.54 17.82
N LYS A 188 1.18 -24.54 18.22
CA LYS A 188 -0.29 -24.54 18.02
C LYS A 188 -0.98 -23.63 19.02
N GLU A 189 -0.53 -23.66 20.27
CA GLU A 189 -1.05 -22.79 21.34
C GLU A 189 -0.78 -21.31 21.03
N LEU A 190 0.44 -20.98 20.60
CA LEU A 190 0.76 -19.63 20.17
C LEU A 190 -0.04 -19.17 18.96
N LYS A 191 -0.23 -20.03 17.95
CA LYS A 191 -1.07 -19.67 16.80
C LYS A 191 -2.50 -19.35 17.22
N LYS A 192 -3.07 -20.12 18.15
CA LYS A 192 -4.42 -19.87 18.67
C LYS A 192 -4.46 -18.53 19.40
N TYR A 193 -3.53 -18.31 20.32
CA TYR A 193 -3.41 -17.06 21.07
C TYR A 193 -3.19 -15.84 20.17
N LEU A 194 -2.33 -15.95 19.15
CA LEU A 194 -2.05 -14.86 18.21
C LEU A 194 -3.25 -14.51 17.34
N VAL A 195 -4.09 -15.49 17.01
CA VAL A 195 -5.36 -15.26 16.29
C VAL A 195 -6.40 -14.63 17.22
N ASP A 196 -6.52 -15.13 18.45
CA ASP A 196 -7.47 -14.64 19.44
C ASP A 196 -7.16 -13.18 19.84
N ASN A 197 -5.87 -12.83 19.97
CA ASN A 197 -5.42 -11.49 20.38
C ASN A 197 -4.99 -10.59 19.21
N ALA A 198 -5.24 -11.00 17.96
CA ALA A 198 -4.80 -10.24 16.77
C ALA A 198 -5.42 -8.84 16.68
N TYR A 199 -6.57 -8.63 17.31
CA TYR A 199 -7.29 -7.36 17.34
C TYR A 199 -7.02 -6.53 18.59
N GLU A 200 -6.48 -7.14 19.65
CA GLU A 200 -6.29 -6.49 20.95
C GLU A 200 -4.84 -6.03 21.16
N ASN A 201 -3.88 -6.71 20.54
CA ASN A 201 -2.46 -6.42 20.73
C ASN A 201 -1.90 -5.54 19.62
N GLU A 202 -1.35 -4.38 19.99
CA GLU A 202 -0.64 -3.44 19.10
C GLU A 202 0.59 -4.07 18.39
N ASN A 203 1.09 -5.18 18.91
CA ASN A 203 2.26 -5.90 18.39
C ASN A 203 1.92 -6.96 17.32
N ILE A 204 0.63 -7.14 17.01
CA ILE A 204 0.13 -8.08 16.01
C ILE A 204 -0.62 -7.28 14.95
N LYS A 205 -0.28 -7.50 13.68
CA LYS A 205 -0.93 -6.83 12.55
C LYS A 205 -1.46 -7.84 11.56
N ILE A 206 -2.70 -7.65 11.11
CA ILE A 206 -3.27 -8.40 10.00
C ILE A 206 -3.19 -7.52 8.76
N GLU A 207 -2.40 -7.93 7.77
CA GLU A 207 -2.38 -7.30 6.45
C GLU A 207 -2.67 -8.34 5.37
N ALA A 208 -3.63 -8.05 4.50
CA ALA A 208 -4.01 -8.91 3.37
C ALA A 208 -4.32 -10.38 3.77
N GLY A 209 -4.90 -10.59 4.96
CA GLY A 209 -5.22 -11.93 5.47
C GLY A 209 -4.02 -12.70 6.04
N MET A 210 -2.85 -12.08 6.13
CA MET A 210 -1.63 -12.65 6.70
C MET A 210 -1.30 -11.96 8.03
N LEU A 211 -0.84 -12.75 9.00
CA LEU A 211 -0.48 -12.29 10.34
C LEU A 211 0.99 -11.90 10.39
N TYR A 212 1.26 -10.67 10.84
CA TYR A 212 2.59 -10.12 11.07
C TYR A 212 2.77 -9.84 12.56
N ILE A 213 3.94 -10.17 13.06
CA ILE A 213 4.29 -10.03 14.48
C ILE A 213 5.55 -9.17 14.56
N ASN A 214 5.54 -8.24 15.50
CA ASN A 214 6.73 -7.46 15.79
C ASN A 214 7.76 -8.37 16.50
N LEU A 215 9.03 -8.36 16.05
CA LEU A 215 10.12 -9.11 16.69
C LEU A 215 10.30 -8.79 18.17
N ASN A 216 9.78 -7.65 18.63
CA ASN A 216 9.80 -7.24 20.02
C ASN A 216 8.74 -7.91 20.91
N PHE A 217 7.96 -8.85 20.36
CA PHE A 217 6.94 -9.59 21.09
C PHE A 217 7.56 -10.70 21.94
N ASP A 218 7.65 -10.47 23.25
CA ASP A 218 8.17 -11.45 24.19
C ASP A 218 7.16 -12.57 24.45
N ILE A 219 7.49 -13.76 23.95
CA ILE A 219 6.70 -15.00 24.10
C ILE A 219 6.57 -15.42 25.57
N ASN A 220 7.52 -15.04 26.41
CA ASN A 220 7.55 -15.36 27.84
C ASN A 220 6.44 -14.64 28.64
N SER A 221 5.80 -13.61 28.08
CA SER A 221 4.63 -12.97 28.69
C SER A 221 3.35 -13.85 28.60
N ILE A 222 3.38 -14.92 27.81
CA ILE A 222 2.22 -15.75 27.45
C ILE A 222 2.20 -17.05 28.26
N GLN A 223 3.32 -17.45 28.90
CA GLN A 223 3.34 -18.57 29.83
C GLN A 223 2.95 -18.10 31.25
N ARG A 224 1.66 -17.89 31.48
CA ARG A 224 1.05 -17.94 32.81
C ARG A 224 -0.25 -18.74 32.78
#